data_AF-A0A1V5WQY3-F1
#
_entry.id   AF-A0A1V5WQY3-F1
#
_cell.length_a   1.000
_cell.length_b   1.000
_cell.length_c   1.000
_cell.angle_alpha   90.00
_cell.angle_beta   90.00
_cell.angle_gamma   90.00
#
_symmetry.space_group_name_H-M   'P 1'
#
loop_
_entity.id
_entity.type
_entity.pdbx_description
1 polymer ?
#
loop_
_entity_poly.entity_id
_entity_poly.type
_entity_poly.pdbx_seq_one_letter_code
_entity_poly.pdbx_strand_id
1 'polypeptide(L)' 'MKKSLIFSFSLIGQIGFATAIPLVIFGLIGRYLDKQFSTAPWLFLFGLMLATLQIYFYLRSIVRKASESVKKL' A
#
# COMPACT_ATOMS: atom_id res chain seq x y z
N MET A 1 5.74 -27.43 -5.32
CA MET A 1 6.12 -26.64 -4.14
C MET A 1 6.82 -25.31 -4.47
N LYS A 2 7.89 -25.27 -5.29
CA LYS A 2 8.62 -24.03 -5.61
C LYS A 2 7.78 -22.88 -6.20
N LYS A 3 6.78 -23.19 -7.05
CA LYS A 3 5.90 -22.18 -7.67
C LYS A 3 5.00 -21.43 -6.66
N SER A 4 4.56 -22.09 -5.59
CA SER A 4 3.71 -21.47 -4.56
C SER A 4 4.50 -20.47 -3.71
N LEU A 5 5.74 -20.78 -3.35
CA LEU A 5 6.62 -19.85 -2.62
C LEU A 5 6.90 -18.59 -3.44
N ILE A 6 7.23 -18.73 -4.73
CA ILE A 6 7.49 -17.59 -5.62
C ILE A 6 6.24 -16.70 -5.73
N PHE A 7 5.06 -17.31 -5.81
CA PHE A 7 3.79 -16.57 -5.83
C PHE A 7 3.56 -15.80 -4.52
N SER A 8 3.76 -16.44 -3.36
CA SER A 8 3.64 -15.79 -2.06
C SER A 8 4.61 -14.62 -1.89
N PHE A 9 5.88 -14.77 -2.28
CA PHE A 9 6.85 -13.68 -2.25
C PHE A 9 6.49 -12.55 -3.21
N SER A 10 5.97 -12.85 -4.40
CA SER A 10 5.50 -11.85 -5.34
C SER A 10 4.33 -11.04 -4.77
N LEU A 11 3.38 -11.70 -4.11
CA LEU A 11 2.26 -11.03 -3.43
C LEU A 11 2.72 -10.13 -2.29
N ILE A 12 3.59 -10.65 -1.41
CA ILE A 12 4.15 -9.87 -0.30
C ILE A 12 4.91 -8.65 -0.85
N GLY A 13 5.68 -8.83 -1.92
CA GLY A 13 6.39 -7.75 -2.60
C GLY A 13 5.43 -6.69 -3.15
N GLN A 14 4.38 -7.08 -3.88
CA GLN A 14 3.40 -6.13 -4.44
C GLN A 14 2.69 -5.34 -3.34
N ILE A 15 2.23 -6.00 -2.28
CA ILE A 15 1.55 -5.36 -1.15
C ILE A 15 2.52 -4.46 -0.37
N GLY A 16 3.73 -4.94 -0.13
CA GLY A 16 4.78 -4.21 0.59
C GLY A 16 5.22 -2.95 -0.17
N PHE A 17 5.47 -3.03 -1.47
CA PHE A 17 5.82 -1.85 -2.26
C PHE A 17 4.65 -0.88 -2.43
N ALA A 18 3.43 -1.38 -2.62
CA ALA A 18 2.24 -0.54 -2.74
C ALA A 18 1.95 0.28 -1.47
N THR A 19 2.39 -0.20 -0.30
CA THR A 19 2.23 0.48 0.99
C THR A 19 3.44 1.33 1.36
N ALA A 20 4.65 0.79 1.23
CA ALA A 20 5.88 1.45 1.66
C ALA A 20 6.21 2.68 0.81
N ILE A 21 6.01 2.64 -0.51
CA ILE A 21 6.34 3.75 -1.41
C ILE A 21 5.62 5.05 -1.02
N PRO A 22 4.27 5.09 -0.94
CA PRO A 22 3.57 6.31 -0.54
C PRO A 22 3.93 6.74 0.89
N LEU A 23 4.05 5.81 1.85
CA LEU A 23 4.42 6.14 3.22
C LEU A 23 5.80 6.81 3.31
N VAL A 24 6.80 6.29 2.60
CA VAL A 24 8.15 6.85 2.59
C VAL A 24 8.17 8.20 1.86
N ILE A 25 7.51 8.32 0.71
CA ILE A 25 7.46 9.56 -0.05
C ILE A 25 6.77 10.66 0.77
N PHE A 26 5.55 10.41 1.25
CA PHE A 26 4.82 11.40 2.06
C PHE A 26 5.47 11.65 3.41
N GLY A 27 6.11 10.64 4.01
CA GLY A 27 6.86 10.80 5.25
C GLY A 27 8.10 11.67 5.10
N LEU A 28 8.89 11.47 4.04
CA LEU A 28 10.08 12.27 3.76
C LEU A 28 9.72 13.70 3.33
N ILE A 29 8.76 13.85 2.40
CA ILE A 29 8.26 15.16 1.95
C ILE A 29 7.62 15.90 3.12
N GLY A 30 6.77 15.22 3.89
CA GLY A 30 6.14 15.77 5.08
C GLY A 30 7.17 16.25 6.09
N ARG A 31 8.18 15.44 6.39
CA ARG A 31 9.27 15.81 7.31
C ARG A 31 10.11 16.99 6.80
N TYR A 32 10.33 17.08 5.49
CA TYR A 32 11.05 18.19 4.89
C TYR A 32 10.26 19.50 5.02
N LEU A 33 8.96 19.46 4.69
CA LEU A 33 8.07 20.61 4.77
C LEU A 33 7.78 21.02 6.23
N ASP A 34 7.68 20.06 7.15
CA ASP A 34 7.48 20.33 8.57
C ASP A 34 8.63 21.13 9.18
N LYS A 35 9.88 20.96 8.68
CA LYS A 35 11.01 21.79 9.10
C LYS A 35 10.89 23.26 8.68
N GLN A 36 10.13 23.55 7.63
CA GLN A 36 9.94 24.91 7.10
C GLN A 36 8.65 25.56 7.60
N PHE A 37 7.56 24.80 7.74
CA PHE A 37 6.22 25.35 7.95
C PHE A 37 5.60 24.99 9.30
N SER A 38 6.29 24.24 10.17
CA SER A 38 5.74 23.72 11.45
C SER A 38 4.41 22.97 11.29
N THR A 39 4.17 22.37 10.12
CA THR A 39 2.93 21.66 9.76
C THR A 39 2.80 20.27 10.38
N ALA A 40 3.68 19.92 11.32
CA ALA A 40 3.74 18.59 11.90
C ALA A 40 2.46 18.28 12.70
N PRO A 41 1.78 17.13 12.47
CA PRO A 41 2.10 16.01 11.59
C PRO A 41 1.09 15.84 10.43
N TRP A 42 0.52 16.93 9.90
CA TRP A 42 -0.64 16.86 8.99
C TRP A 42 -0.34 16.21 7.64
N LEU A 43 0.83 16.48 7.05
CA LEU A 43 1.24 15.88 5.78
C LEU A 43 1.48 14.37 5.89
N PHE A 44 2.04 13.93 7.01
CA PHE A 44 2.23 12.50 7.30
C PHE A 44 0.88 11.79 7.46
N LEU A 45 -0.05 12.39 8.22
CA LEU A 45 -1.41 11.86 8.39
C LEU A 45 -2.16 11.76 7.05
N PHE A 46 -2.00 12.76 6.18
CA PHE A 46 -2.58 12.73 4.84
C PHE A 46 -2.00 11.59 3.98
N GLY A 47 -0.68 11.42 3.99
CA GLY A 47 -0.02 10.31 3.30
C GLY A 47 -0.46 8.93 3.82
N LEU A 48 -0.62 8.80 5.14
CA LEU A 48 -1.13 7.58 5.78
C LEU A 48 -2.58 7.29 5.37
N MET A 49 -3.42 8.32 5.30
CA MET A 49 -4.81 8.18 4.85
C MET A 49 -4.89 7.72 3.39
N LEU A 50 -4.09 8.31 2.50
CA LEU A 50 -4.01 7.91 1.09
C LEU A 50 -3.51 6.48 0.92
N ALA A 51 -2.45 6.09 1.65
CA ALA A 51 -1.93 4.72 1.62
C ALA A 51 -2.99 3.71 2.08
N THR A 52 -3.76 4.05 3.12
CA THR A 52 -4.84 3.21 3.65
C THR A 52 -6.00 3.06 2.65
N LEU A 53 -6.40 4.15 1.99
CA LEU A 53 -7.42 4.09 0.94
C LEU A 53 -6.95 3.25 -0.24
N GLN A 54 -5.72 3.46 -0.69
CA GLN A 54 -5.16 2.74 -1.84
C GLN A 54 -5.06 1.24 -1.57
N ILE A 55 -4.60 0.83 -0.38
CA ILE A 55 -4.52 -0.59 -0.04
C ILE A 55 -5.90 -1.23 0.06
N TYR A 56 -6.91 -0.51 0.58
CA TYR A 56 -8.28 -0.99 0.64
C TYR A 56 -8.85 -1.30 -0.75
N PHE A 57 -8.70 -0.37 -1.71
CA PHE A 57 -9.16 -0.59 -3.09
C PHE A 57 -8.40 -1.72 -3.78
N TYR A 58 -7.07 -1.79 -3.58
CA TYR A 58 -6.24 -2.83 -4.18
C TYR A 58 -6.61 -4.22 -3.65
N LEU A 59 -6.77 -4.35 -2.33
CA LEU A 59 -7.16 -5.61 -1.69
C LEU A 59 -8.54 -6.07 -2.13
N ARG A 60 -9.52 -5.14 -2.20
CA ARG A 60 -10.86 -5.43 -2.73
C ARG A 60 -10.79 -5.98 -4.16
N SER A 61 -9.91 -5.45 -5.00
CA SER A 61 -9.74 -5.92 -6.38
C SER A 61 -9.15 -7.34 -6.45
N ILE A 62 -8.19 -7.66 -5.57
CA ILE A 62 -7.58 -9.00 -5.49
C ILE A 62 -8.60 -10.03 -5.00
N VAL A 63 -9.31 -9.71 -3.91
CA VAL A 63 -10.34 -10.59 -3.32
C VAL A 63 -11.46 -10.85 -4.32
N ARG A 64 -11.92 -9.83 -5.06
CA ARG A 64 -12.97 -10.01 -6.06
C ARG A 64 -12.53 -10.96 -7.17
N LYS A 65 -11.32 -10.77 -7.73
CA LYS A 65 -10.74 -11.64 -8.76
C LYS A 65 -10.57 -13.08 -8.28
N ALA A 66 -10.16 -13.26 -7.02
CA ALA A 66 -10.05 -14.58 -6.42
C ALA A 66 -11.43 -15.25 -6.28
N SER A 67 -12.46 -14.52 -5.80
CA SER A 67 -13.82 -15.06 -5.66
C SER A 67 -14.46 -15.45 -7.01
N GLU A 68 -14.23 -14.65 -8.06
CA GLU A 68 -14.75 -14.91 -9.40
C GLU A 68 -14.12 -16.17 -10.01
N SER A 69 -12.85 -16.43 -9.67
CA SER A 69 -12.13 -17.63 -10.12
C SER A 69 -12.61 -18.88 -9.40
N VAL A 70 -12.95 -18.79 -8.11
CA VAL A 70 -13.54 -19.90 -7.33
C VAL A 70 -14.97 -20.20 -7.80
N LYS A 71 -15.77 -19.18 -8.15
CA LYS A 71 -17.16 -19.36 -8.60
C LYS A 71 -17.30 -19.94 -10.02
N LYS A 72 -16.20 -19.96 -10.79
CA LYS A 72 -16.12 -20.52 -12.16
C LYS A 72 -15.70 -22.00 -12.19
N LEU A 73 -15.27 -22.55 -11.05
CA LEU A 73 -14.96 -23.97 -10.84
C LEU A 73 -16.21 -24.71 -10.36
#